data_AF-A0A9R1EHL3-F1
#
_entry.id   AF-A0A9R1EHL3-F1
#
_cell.length_a   1.000
_cell.length_b   1.000
_cell.length_c   1.000
_cell.angle_alpha   90.00
_cell.angle_beta   90.00
_cell.angle_gamma   90.00
#
_symmetry.space_group_name_H-M   'P 1'
#
loop_
_entity.id
_entity.type
_entity.pdbx_description
1 polymer ?
#
loop_
_entity_poly.entity_id
_entity_poly.type
_entity_poly.pdbx_seq_one_letter_code
_entity_poly.pdbx_strand_id
1 'polypeptide(L)'
;MAVAILATLAAAVAATDGTGPRSYFSSWDGPACTGRMSSAGSCGCSPVHFHGGHEFNFRGETATLYSEHGCAGTPYQVFEDTQACGDFGWRSIHIDC
;
A
#
# COMPACT_ATOMS: atom_id res chain seq x y z
N MET A 1 -34.76 18.95 24.07
CA MET A 1 -33.42 18.32 24.06
C MET A 1 -33.20 17.79 22.65
N ALA A 2 -32.27 18.36 21.90
CA ALA A 2 -31.95 17.90 20.55
C ALA A 2 -30.44 17.63 20.50
N VAL A 3 -30.07 16.38 20.24
CA VAL A 3 -28.70 15.88 20.26
C VAL A 3 -28.02 16.30 18.96
N ALA A 4 -26.95 17.10 19.07
CA ALA A 4 -26.10 17.45 17.93
C ALA A 4 -25.17 16.26 17.62
N ILE A 5 -25.34 15.65 16.45
CA ILE A 5 -24.47 14.59 15.96
C ILE A 5 -23.26 15.25 15.30
N LEU A 6 -22.13 15.25 16.00
CA LEU A 6 -20.84 15.70 15.46
C LEU A 6 -20.31 14.63 14.49
N ALA A 7 -20.42 14.89 13.18
CA ALA A 7 -19.73 14.10 12.18
C ALA A 7 -18.24 14.48 12.18
N THR A 8 -17.40 13.64 12.77
CA THR A 8 -15.95 13.78 12.69
C THR A 8 -15.47 13.41 11.29
N LEU A 9 -15.11 14.42 10.51
CA LEU A 9 -14.38 14.25 9.26
C LEU A 9 -12.97 13.74 9.60
N ALA A 10 -12.70 12.46 9.35
CA ALA A 10 -11.34 11.93 9.39
C ALA A 10 -10.58 12.50 8.19
N ALA A 11 -9.77 13.55 8.43
CA ALA A 11 -8.85 14.06 7.44
C ALA A 11 -7.75 13.00 7.21
N ALA A 12 -7.74 12.37 6.04
CA ALA A 12 -6.62 11.55 5.60
C ALA A 12 -5.42 12.48 5.38
N VAL A 13 -4.35 12.29 6.15
CA VAL A 13 -3.09 13.01 5.97
C VAL A 13 -2.44 12.41 4.73
N ALA A 14 -2.44 13.15 3.62
CA ALA A 14 -1.59 12.82 2.48
C ALA A 14 -0.22 13.43 2.77
N ALA A 15 0.74 12.60 3.21
CA ALA A 15 2.14 12.99 3.23
C ALA A 15 2.60 13.15 1.77
N THR A 16 2.78 14.39 1.30
CA THR A 16 3.33 14.68 -0.02
C THR A 16 4.81 15.00 0.13
N ASP A 17 5.66 13.97 0.10
CA ASP A 17 7.08 14.16 -0.17
C ASP A 17 7.26 14.38 -1.69
N GLY A 18 7.99 15.44 -2.04
CA GLY A 18 7.95 16.07 -3.36
C GLY A 18 8.46 15.25 -4.54
N THR A 19 8.07 15.70 -5.74
CA THR A 19 8.54 15.31 -7.10
C THR A 19 7.73 14.18 -7.78
N GLY A 20 6.49 14.49 -8.21
CA GLY A 20 5.63 13.56 -8.96
C GLY A 20 5.14 12.36 -8.14
N PRO A 21 4.06 11.65 -8.55
CA PRO A 21 3.71 10.40 -7.90
C PRO A 21 4.81 9.38 -8.24
N ARG A 22 5.59 8.94 -7.25
CA ARG A 22 6.50 7.78 -7.35
C ARG A 22 5.70 6.48 -7.42
N SER A 23 6.32 5.35 -7.77
CA SER A 23 5.65 4.06 -7.62
C SER A 23 5.28 3.84 -6.15
N TYR A 24 4.11 3.27 -5.89
CA TYR A 24 3.67 2.96 -4.54
C TYR A 24 2.80 1.72 -4.50
N PHE A 25 2.83 1.05 -3.36
CA PHE A 25 2.02 -0.11 -3.06
C PHE A 25 0.97 0.24 -2.01
N SER A 26 -0.28 -0.03 -2.31
CA SER A 26 -1.42 0.14 -1.42
C SER A 26 -1.92 -1.22 -0.97
N SER A 27 -2.29 -1.33 0.29
CA SER A 27 -2.90 -2.52 0.87
C SER A 27 -4.12 -2.17 1.71
N TRP A 28 -5.11 -3.06 1.71
CA TRP A 28 -6.38 -2.90 2.43
C TRP A 28 -6.65 -4.05 3.39
N ASP A 29 -7.33 -3.76 4.51
CA ASP A 29 -7.67 -4.79 5.51
C ASP A 29 -8.95 -5.57 5.17
N GLY A 30 -9.85 -4.98 4.40
CA GLY A 30 -11.06 -5.63 3.91
C GLY A 30 -10.89 -6.26 2.52
N PRO A 31 -11.73 -7.26 2.20
CA PRO A 31 -11.80 -7.80 0.85
C PRO A 31 -12.31 -6.74 -0.14
N ALA A 32 -12.18 -7.01 -1.43
CA ALA A 32 -12.60 -6.08 -2.49
C ALA A 32 -11.87 -4.71 -2.44
N CYS A 33 -10.67 -4.65 -1.84
CA CYS A 33 -9.89 -3.42 -1.65
C CYS A 33 -10.69 -2.35 -0.85
N THR A 34 -11.32 -2.76 0.25
CA THR A 34 -12.16 -1.88 1.09
C THR A 34 -11.60 -1.76 2.51
N GLY A 35 -12.11 -0.80 3.28
CA GLY A 35 -11.73 -0.61 4.68
C GLY A 35 -10.51 0.29 4.86
N ARG A 36 -9.67 -0.04 5.84
CA ARG A 36 -8.46 0.73 6.15
C ARG A 36 -7.40 0.44 5.10
N MET A 37 -6.70 1.50 4.70
CA MET A 37 -5.65 1.46 3.69
C MET A 37 -4.31 1.82 4.31
N SER A 38 -3.24 1.17 3.84
CA SER A 38 -1.87 1.58 4.10
C SER A 38 -1.09 1.59 2.79
N SER A 39 -0.28 2.64 2.59
CA SER A 39 0.58 2.79 1.42
C SER A 39 2.07 2.71 1.78
N ALA A 40 2.85 2.12 0.89
CA ALA A 40 4.32 2.09 0.92
C ALA A 40 4.84 2.68 -0.39
N GLY A 41 5.46 3.86 -0.33
CA GLY A 41 6.03 4.56 -1.49
C GLY A 41 7.47 5.04 -1.26
N SER A 42 8.05 4.74 -0.10
CA SER A 42 9.44 5.05 0.20
C SER A 42 10.37 4.06 -0.48
N CYS A 43 11.50 4.56 -0.95
CA CYS A 43 12.58 3.77 -1.51
C CYS A 43 13.13 2.77 -0.49
N GLY A 44 13.60 1.63 -0.99
CA GLY A 44 14.08 0.55 -0.13
C GLY A 44 12.93 -0.28 0.46
N CYS A 45 13.22 -0.97 1.55
CA CYS A 45 12.30 -1.97 2.11
C CYS A 45 11.25 -1.36 3.03
N SER A 46 9.99 -1.67 2.77
CA SER A 46 8.84 -1.27 3.58
C SER A 46 7.97 -2.47 3.96
N PRO A 47 7.38 -2.50 5.16
CA PRO A 47 6.44 -3.55 5.55
C PRO A 47 5.08 -3.38 4.83
N VAL A 48 4.41 -4.50 4.58
CA VAL A 48 2.99 -4.52 4.18
C VAL A 48 2.14 -4.76 5.41
N HIS A 49 1.17 -3.88 5.65
CA HIS A 49 0.38 -3.86 6.89
C HIS A 49 -0.95 -4.59 6.79
N PHE A 50 -1.56 -4.62 5.61
CA PHE A 50 -2.87 -5.24 5.40
C PHE A 50 -2.81 -6.27 4.27
N HIS A 51 -3.72 -7.25 4.32
CA HIS A 51 -3.65 -8.43 3.47
C HIS A 51 -4.97 -8.80 2.77
N GLY A 52 -6.03 -7.97 2.88
CA GLY A 52 -7.34 -8.21 2.26
C GLY A 52 -7.44 -7.77 0.79
N GLY A 53 -6.47 -7.00 0.33
CA GLY A 53 -6.30 -6.62 -1.08
C GLY A 53 -5.09 -5.72 -1.25
N HIS A 54 -4.56 -5.64 -2.47
CA HIS A 54 -3.46 -4.76 -2.80
C HIS A 54 -3.54 -4.18 -4.20
N GLU A 55 -2.77 -3.12 -4.39
CA GLU A 55 -2.55 -2.45 -5.66
C GLU A 55 -1.13 -1.93 -5.69
N PHE A 56 -0.40 -2.17 -6.77
CA PHE A 56 0.84 -1.48 -7.07
C PHE A 56 0.59 -0.50 -8.21
N ASN A 57 0.90 0.76 -7.97
CA ASN A 57 0.86 1.82 -8.97
C ASN A 57 2.28 2.04 -9.48
N PHE A 58 2.53 1.74 -10.75
CA PHE A 58 3.82 1.93 -11.38
C PHE A 58 3.95 3.35 -11.93
N ARG A 59 5.00 4.06 -11.53
CA ARG A 59 5.31 5.43 -11.99
C ARG A 59 6.72 5.59 -12.53
N GLY A 60 7.44 4.48 -12.68
CA GLY A 60 8.80 4.45 -13.22
C GLY A 60 9.75 3.60 -12.38
N GLU A 61 9.51 3.49 -11.08
CA GLU A 61 10.27 2.64 -10.18
C GLU A 61 9.74 1.21 -10.18
N THR A 62 10.62 0.23 -10.44
CA THR A 62 10.29 -1.17 -10.21
C THR A 62 10.20 -1.45 -8.72
N ALA A 63 9.50 -2.51 -8.36
CA ALA A 63 9.49 -2.97 -6.99
C ALA A 63 9.55 -4.49 -6.92
N THR A 64 9.97 -5.02 -5.77
CA THR A 64 9.96 -6.45 -5.48
C THR A 64 9.13 -6.70 -4.24
N LEU A 65 8.10 -7.53 -4.37
CA LEU A 65 7.28 -8.03 -3.27
C LEU A 65 7.91 -9.29 -2.68
N TYR A 66 7.76 -9.46 -1.37
CA TYR A 66 8.41 -10.53 -0.63
C TYR A 66 7.42 -11.26 0.28
N SER A 67 7.55 -12.58 0.35
CA SER A 67 6.68 -13.42 1.19
C SER A 67 6.92 -13.26 2.69
N GLU A 68 8.05 -12.68 3.09
CA GLU A 68 8.42 -12.45 4.49
C GLU A 68 8.65 -10.96 4.78
N HIS A 69 8.77 -10.61 6.05
CA HIS A 69 9.08 -9.25 6.48
C HIS A 69 10.55 -8.90 6.17
N GLY A 70 10.85 -7.62 6.02
CA GLY A 70 12.23 -7.15 5.83
C GLY A 70 12.85 -7.51 4.47
N CYS A 71 12.02 -7.66 3.43
CA CYS A 71 12.44 -7.95 2.06
C CYS A 71 13.21 -9.26 1.93
N ALA A 72 12.66 -10.29 2.56
CA ALA A 72 13.21 -11.65 2.62
C ALA A 72 12.21 -12.70 2.09
N GLY A 73 12.67 -13.94 1.93
CA GLY A 73 11.85 -15.02 1.38
C GLY A 73 11.74 -14.95 -0.14
N THR A 74 10.61 -15.41 -0.69
CA THR A 74 10.38 -15.51 -2.14
C THR A 74 10.14 -14.12 -2.75
N PRO A 75 10.99 -13.67 -3.69
CA PRO A 75 10.80 -12.40 -4.38
C PRO A 75 9.82 -12.53 -5.55
N TYR A 76 9.04 -11.48 -5.79
CA TYR A 76 8.20 -11.30 -6.97
C TYR A 76 8.31 -9.87 -7.49
N GLN A 77 8.89 -9.71 -8.67
CA GLN A 77 9.13 -8.39 -9.26
C GLN A 77 7.86 -7.85 -9.91
N VAL A 78 7.57 -6.57 -9.67
CA VAL A 78 6.47 -5.81 -10.25
C VAL A 78 7.01 -4.54 -10.91
N PHE A 79 6.56 -4.28 -12.13
CA PHE A 79 7.04 -3.19 -13.00
C PHE A 79 5.92 -2.62 -13.87
N GLU A 80 4.66 -2.90 -13.50
CA GLU A 80 3.46 -2.40 -14.14
C GLU A 80 2.36 -2.24 -13.09
N ASP A 81 1.30 -1.51 -13.44
CA ASP A 81 0.13 -1.39 -12.56
C ASP A 81 -0.47 -2.78 -12.31
N THR A 82 -0.63 -3.15 -11.04
CA THR A 82 -1.24 -4.43 -10.66
C THR A 82 -2.26 -4.20 -9.56
N GLN A 83 -3.37 -4.94 -9.59
CA GLN A 83 -4.38 -4.88 -8.56
C GLN A 83 -4.95 -6.28 -8.30
N ALA A 84 -5.02 -6.66 -7.03
CA ALA A 84 -5.72 -7.85 -6.60
C ALA A 84 -6.49 -7.56 -5.32
N CYS A 85 -7.82 -7.56 -5.42
CA CYS A 85 -8.71 -7.25 -4.31
C CYS A 85 -9.20 -8.49 -3.55
N GLY A 86 -8.31 -9.47 -3.41
CA GLY A 86 -8.48 -10.63 -2.54
C GLY A 86 -7.25 -10.82 -1.66
N ASP A 87 -7.32 -11.81 -0.79
CA ASP A 87 -6.22 -12.08 0.14
C ASP A 87 -4.91 -12.39 -0.59
N PHE A 88 -3.79 -11.91 -0.07
CA PHE A 88 -2.47 -12.11 -0.68
C PHE A 88 -1.37 -12.36 0.37
N GLY A 89 -0.26 -12.96 -0.07
CA GLY A 89 0.79 -13.47 0.82
C GLY A 89 1.99 -12.54 1.07
N TRP A 90 2.04 -11.38 0.42
CA TRP A 90 3.19 -10.46 0.51
C TRP A 90 3.25 -9.74 1.85
N ARG A 91 4.43 -9.70 2.47
CA ARG A 91 4.68 -9.15 3.82
C ARG A 91 5.60 -7.93 3.81
N SER A 92 6.36 -7.73 2.74
CA SER A 92 7.17 -6.52 2.53
C SER A 92 7.35 -6.23 1.04
N ILE A 93 7.74 -5.00 0.75
CA ILE A 93 8.03 -4.52 -0.59
C ILE A 93 9.34 -3.73 -0.59
N HIS A 94 10.17 -3.94 -1.60
CA HIS A 94 11.33 -3.09 -1.91
C HIS A 94 11.02 -2.25 -3.14
N ILE A 95 11.10 -0.93 -3.05
CA ILE A 95 10.95 -0.04 -4.22
C ILE A 95 12.33 0.44 -4.67
N ASP A 96 12.67 0.17 -5.93
CA ASP A 96 13.93 0.52 -6.56
C ASP A 96 13.90 1.98 -7.02
N CYS A 97 14.55 2.82 -6.23
CA CYS A 97 14.89 4.20 -6.54
C CYS A 97 16.42 4.32 -6.62
#